data_AF-A0A7J3FDT8-F1
#
_entry.id   AF-A0A7J3FDT8-F1
#
_cell.length_a   1.000
_cell.length_b   1.000
_cell.length_c   1.000
_cell.angle_alpha   90.00
_cell.angle_beta   90.00
_cell.angle_gamma   90.00
#
_symmetry.space_group_name_H-M   'P 1'
#
loop_
_entity.id
_entity.type
_entity.pdbx_description
1 polymer ?
#
loop_
_entity_poly.entity_id
_entity_poly.type
_entity_poly.pdbx_seq_one_letter_code
_entity_poly.pdbx_strand_id
1 'polypeptide(L)'
;MRLKRVYFFEEADGTNKDLLGGKGAGLCTMTQLGLPVPPGFVITTEACREYYRQGKLPDGLMEEVREATRRLEEKTGKRFGDPSNPLLVSVRSGSKYSMPGMMDTVLNLGMNDQVAEGLARLTGNERFAWDAYRRFLQMFGKIVLGIKGEKFEEIFERKKREVGAKSDLDLGPAELRAVVEEFKELIRREKGEFPQDPLHQLELAIKAVFGSWNNPRAV
;
A
#
# COMPACT_ATOMS: atom_id res chain seq x y z
N MET A 1 -9.15 12.90 -27.21
CA MET A 1 -8.78 13.36 -25.85
C MET A 1 -8.50 12.14 -25.00
N ARG A 2 -7.33 12.07 -24.35
CA ARG A 2 -7.05 11.01 -23.37
C ARG A 2 -7.88 11.32 -22.11
N LEU A 3 -8.71 10.39 -21.65
CA LEU A 3 -9.43 10.58 -20.38
C LEU A 3 -8.43 10.68 -19.24
N LYS A 4 -8.61 11.65 -18.33
CA LYS A 4 -7.82 11.77 -17.11
C LYS A 4 -8.18 10.59 -16.19
N ARG A 5 -7.18 9.84 -15.72
CA ARG A 5 -7.40 8.59 -14.95
C ARG A 5 -7.00 8.71 -13.49
N VAL A 6 -6.28 9.77 -13.14
CA VAL A 6 -5.82 10.04 -11.78
C VAL A 6 -6.33 11.41 -11.33
N TYR A 7 -7.05 11.45 -10.21
CA TYR A 7 -7.63 12.67 -9.65
C TYR A 7 -7.21 12.86 -8.20
N PHE A 8 -6.68 14.04 -7.87
CA PHE A 8 -6.54 14.43 -6.47
C PHE A 8 -7.90 14.66 -5.82
N PHE A 9 -7.99 14.47 -4.50
CA PHE A 9 -9.26 14.59 -3.78
C PHE A 9 -9.92 15.97 -3.94
N GLU A 10 -9.13 17.04 -4.06
CA GLU A 10 -9.67 18.38 -4.29
C GLU A 10 -10.15 18.63 -5.73
N GLU A 11 -9.72 17.82 -6.70
CA GLU A 11 -9.98 18.07 -8.14
C GLU A 11 -11.16 17.26 -8.70
N ALA A 12 -11.55 16.18 -8.03
CA ALA A 12 -12.54 15.24 -8.53
C ALA A 12 -13.96 15.65 -8.14
N ASP A 13 -14.96 15.32 -8.95
CA ASP A 13 -16.37 15.45 -8.55
C ASP A 13 -16.70 14.37 -7.50
N GLY A 14 -16.78 14.77 -6.23
CA GLY A 14 -17.10 13.89 -5.11
C GLY A 14 -18.49 13.23 -5.17
N THR A 15 -19.36 13.64 -6.09
CA THR A 15 -20.65 12.98 -6.33
C THR A 15 -20.56 11.82 -7.33
N ASN A 16 -19.50 11.78 -8.15
CA ASN A 16 -19.31 10.80 -9.21
C ASN A 16 -18.76 9.46 -8.69
N LYS A 17 -19.61 8.71 -8.00
CA LYS A 17 -19.30 7.36 -7.49
C LYS A 17 -19.06 6.33 -8.60
N ASP A 18 -19.58 6.59 -9.80
CA ASP A 18 -19.34 5.74 -10.96
C ASP A 18 -17.86 5.76 -11.38
N LEU A 19 -17.25 6.95 -11.40
CA LEU A 19 -15.86 7.15 -11.79
C LEU A 19 -14.86 6.90 -10.66
N LEU A 20 -15.18 7.31 -9.43
CA LEU A 20 -14.25 7.33 -8.29
C LEU A 20 -14.43 6.15 -7.32
N GLY A 21 -15.54 5.42 -7.45
CA GLY A 21 -16.01 4.51 -6.41
C GLY A 21 -16.52 5.25 -5.17
N GLY A 22 -17.23 4.55 -4.29
CA GLY A 22 -17.85 5.14 -3.10
C GLY A 22 -16.83 5.72 -2.11
N LYS A 23 -15.70 5.04 -1.89
CA LYS A 23 -14.63 5.53 -1.01
C LYS A 23 -13.92 6.75 -1.58
N GLY A 24 -13.55 6.72 -2.87
CA GLY A 24 -12.90 7.83 -3.55
C GLY A 24 -13.78 9.07 -3.57
N ALA A 25 -15.04 8.91 -3.97
CA ALA A 25 -16.07 9.96 -3.94
C ALA A 25 -16.23 10.58 -2.53
N GLY A 26 -16.28 9.74 -1.49
CA GLY A 26 -16.33 10.18 -0.10
C GLY A 26 -15.10 11.00 0.33
N LEU A 27 -13.88 10.54 0.00
CA LEU A 27 -12.65 11.28 0.29
C LEU A 27 -12.59 12.63 -0.42
N CYS A 28 -13.04 12.70 -1.68
CA CYS A 28 -13.14 13.95 -2.43
C CYS A 28 -14.13 14.91 -1.76
N THR A 29 -15.31 14.40 -1.39
CA THR A 29 -16.36 15.19 -0.71
C THR A 29 -15.85 15.75 0.62
N MET A 30 -15.26 14.91 1.47
CA MET A 30 -14.72 15.33 2.77
C MET A 30 -13.61 16.38 2.62
N THR A 31 -12.72 16.20 1.64
CA THR A 31 -11.64 17.15 1.35
C THR A 31 -12.19 18.50 0.89
N GLN A 32 -13.18 18.50 -0.01
CA GLN A 32 -13.84 19.71 -0.51
C GLN A 32 -14.66 20.44 0.56
N LEU A 33 -15.16 19.71 1.57
CA LEU A 33 -15.80 20.27 2.76
C LEU A 33 -14.80 20.83 3.79
N GLY A 34 -13.49 20.74 3.54
CA GLY A 34 -12.46 21.25 4.44
C GLY A 34 -12.20 20.38 5.68
N LEU A 35 -12.66 19.12 5.68
CA LEU A 35 -12.33 18.17 6.74
C LEU A 35 -10.84 17.77 6.68
N PRO A 36 -10.21 17.40 7.81
CA PRO A 36 -8.79 17.06 7.88
C PRO A 36 -8.51 15.68 7.27
N VAL A 37 -8.61 15.57 5.95
CA VAL A 37 -8.29 14.36 5.18
C VAL A 37 -6.83 14.42 4.74
N PRO A 38 -6.01 13.39 5.01
CA PRO A 38 -4.66 13.32 4.46
C PRO A 38 -4.68 13.42 2.93
N PRO A 39 -3.77 14.16 2.30
CA PRO A 39 -3.76 14.34 0.86
C PRO A 39 -3.59 13.00 0.13
N GLY A 40 -4.20 12.88 -1.04
CA GLY A 40 -4.14 11.68 -1.84
C GLY A 40 -4.88 11.84 -3.16
N PHE A 41 -4.88 10.76 -3.94
CA PHE A 41 -5.53 10.71 -5.25
C PHE A 41 -6.27 9.39 -5.45
N VAL A 42 -7.21 9.41 -6.40
CA VAL A 42 -8.02 8.28 -6.85
C VAL A 42 -7.58 7.90 -8.25
N ILE A 43 -7.38 6.60 -8.48
CA ILE A 43 -7.29 6.03 -9.82
C ILE A 43 -8.69 5.56 -10.21
N THR A 44 -9.19 6.01 -11.36
CA THR A 44 -10.60 5.84 -11.72
C THR A 44 -10.99 4.39 -11.98
N THR A 45 -12.28 4.09 -11.82
CA THR A 45 -12.87 2.80 -12.21
C THR A 45 -12.71 2.52 -13.70
N GLU A 46 -12.64 3.55 -14.54
CA GLU A 46 -12.40 3.43 -15.97
C GLU A 46 -11.00 2.88 -16.28
N ALA A 47 -9.97 3.30 -15.55
CA ALA A 47 -8.62 2.73 -15.67
C ALA A 47 -8.61 1.24 -15.33
N CYS A 48 -9.39 0.83 -14.32
CA CYS A 48 -9.58 -0.58 -13.99
C CYS A 48 -10.31 -1.33 -15.12
N ARG A 49 -11.38 -0.76 -15.70
CA ARG A 49 -12.07 -1.36 -16.85
C ARG A 49 -11.15 -1.52 -18.05
N GLU A 50 -10.29 -0.54 -18.30
CA GLU A 50 -9.28 -0.60 -19.37
C GLU A 50 -8.23 -1.70 -19.09
N TYR A 51 -7.78 -1.84 -17.85
CA TYR A 51 -6.93 -2.95 -17.42
C TYR A 51 -7.55 -4.31 -17.75
N TYR A 52 -8.84 -4.50 -17.44
CA TYR A 52 -9.54 -5.74 -17.78
C TYR A 52 -9.68 -5.99 -19.28
N ARG A 53 -9.88 -4.94 -20.10
CA ARG A 53 -9.94 -5.07 -21.56
C ARG A 53 -8.60 -5.43 -22.18
N GLN A 54 -7.50 -4.93 -21.63
CA GLN A 54 -6.15 -5.09 -22.20
C GLN A 54 -5.34 -6.22 -21.56
N GLY A 55 -5.73 -6.70 -20.37
CA GLY A 55 -4.95 -7.66 -19.58
C GLY A 55 -3.65 -7.10 -18.98
N LYS A 56 -3.42 -5.79 -19.10
CA LYS A 56 -2.24 -5.07 -18.59
C LYS A 56 -2.64 -3.66 -18.13
N LEU A 57 -1.77 -2.99 -17.39
CA LEU A 57 -2.02 -1.58 -17.02
C LEU A 57 -2.17 -0.74 -18.29
N PRO A 58 -3.16 0.17 -18.33
CA PRO A 58 -3.32 1.10 -19.43
C PRO A 58 -2.03 1.88 -19.70
N ASP A 59 -1.66 2.00 -20.98
CA ASP A 59 -0.46 2.74 -21.36
C ASP A 59 -0.56 4.19 -20.84
N GLY A 60 0.54 4.71 -20.29
CA GLY A 60 0.61 6.05 -19.67
C GLY A 60 0.04 6.17 -18.25
N LEU A 61 -0.60 5.13 -17.69
CA LEU A 61 -1.21 5.24 -16.37
C LEU A 61 -0.14 5.43 -15.29
N MET A 62 0.97 4.71 -15.38
CA MET A 62 2.03 4.81 -14.37
C MET A 62 2.75 6.16 -14.41
N GLU A 63 2.76 6.83 -15.55
CA GLU A 63 3.25 8.20 -15.72
C GLU A 63 2.33 9.19 -15.01
N GLU A 64 1.00 9.06 -15.15
CA GLU A 64 0.02 9.85 -14.39
C GLU A 64 0.15 9.59 -12.88
N VAL A 65 0.35 8.34 -12.47
CA VAL A 65 0.56 7.98 -11.05
C VAL A 65 1.86 8.56 -10.53
N ARG A 66 2.97 8.50 -11.29
CA ARG A 66 4.25 9.10 -10.90
C ARG A 66 4.13 10.60 -10.72
N GLU A 67 3.43 11.28 -11.63
CA GLU A 67 3.15 12.71 -11.53
C GLU A 67 2.31 13.03 -10.29
N ALA A 68 1.27 12.23 -10.03
CA ALA A 68 0.45 12.40 -8.84
C ALA A 68 1.24 12.15 -7.54
N THR A 69 2.14 11.16 -7.52
CA THR A 69 3.03 10.94 -6.39
C THR A 69 3.95 12.13 -6.15
N ARG A 70 4.54 12.75 -7.19
CA ARG A 70 5.35 13.98 -7.03
C ARG A 70 4.56 15.13 -6.44
N ARG A 71 3.33 15.34 -6.91
CA ARG A 71 2.43 16.36 -6.32
C ARG A 71 2.11 16.06 -4.85
N LEU A 72 2.01 14.79 -4.46
CA LEU A 72 1.81 14.37 -3.07
C LEU A 72 3.07 14.66 -2.22
N GLU A 73 4.26 14.40 -2.76
CA GLU A 73 5.54 14.78 -2.14
C GLU A 73 5.65 16.28 -1.90
N GLU A 74 5.26 17.11 -2.87
CA GLU A 74 5.22 18.57 -2.74
C GLU A 74 4.26 19.03 -1.64
N LYS A 75 3.03 18.51 -1.64
CA LYS A 75 1.99 18.85 -0.65
C LYS A 75 2.37 18.46 0.78
N THR A 76 3.05 17.33 0.94
CA THR A 76 3.40 16.81 2.27
C THR A 76 4.77 17.27 2.74
N GLY A 77 5.60 17.82 1.86
CA GLY A 77 7.01 18.08 2.11
C GLY A 77 7.86 16.82 2.30
N LYS A 78 7.31 15.63 2.02
CA LYS A 78 7.95 14.33 2.17
C LYS A 78 8.42 13.79 0.83
N ARG A 79 9.23 12.73 0.82
CA ARG A 79 9.75 12.10 -0.40
C ARG A 79 9.60 10.59 -0.39
N PHE A 80 9.11 10.03 -1.48
CA PHE A 80 8.80 8.62 -1.62
C PHE A 80 10.09 7.82 -1.79
N GLY A 81 10.42 7.02 -0.77
CA GLY A 81 11.68 6.28 -0.69
C GLY A 81 12.85 7.02 -0.05
N ASP A 82 12.66 8.26 0.41
CA ASP A 82 13.70 9.02 1.09
C ASP A 82 13.79 8.61 2.58
N PRO A 83 14.94 8.08 3.04
CA PRO A 83 15.10 7.70 4.44
C PRO A 83 15.17 8.91 5.40
N SER A 84 15.42 10.13 4.91
CA SER A 84 15.52 11.31 5.75
C SER A 84 14.17 11.96 6.05
N ASN A 85 13.18 11.86 5.15
CA ASN A 85 11.81 12.33 5.36
C ASN A 85 10.81 11.53 4.50
N PRO A 86 10.55 10.26 4.85
CA PRO A 86 9.83 9.35 4.00
C PRO A 86 8.35 9.71 3.87
N LEU A 87 7.87 9.68 2.63
CA LEU A 87 6.45 9.57 2.30
C LEU A 87 6.05 8.10 2.31
N LEU A 88 5.05 7.74 3.11
CA LEU A 88 4.41 6.43 3.10
C LEU A 88 2.95 6.60 2.72
N VAL A 89 2.42 5.69 1.90
CA VAL A 89 1.05 5.76 1.42
C VAL A 89 0.27 4.51 1.79
N SER A 90 -1.06 4.63 1.88
CA SER A 90 -1.97 3.49 1.93
C SER A 90 -2.63 3.28 0.58
N VAL A 91 -2.69 2.04 0.11
CA VAL A 91 -3.45 1.66 -1.10
C VAL A 91 -4.72 0.93 -0.68
N ARG A 92 -5.87 1.43 -1.13
CA ARG A 92 -7.19 0.95 -0.70
C ARG A 92 -8.09 0.75 -1.92
N SER A 93 -8.67 -0.44 -2.07
CA SER A 93 -9.68 -0.72 -3.08
C SER A 93 -10.98 0.04 -2.79
N GLY A 94 -11.64 0.54 -3.84
CA GLY A 94 -12.88 1.31 -3.74
C GLY A 94 -13.72 1.17 -4.99
N SER A 95 -14.92 0.59 -4.84
CA SER A 95 -15.89 0.40 -5.90
C SER A 95 -17.14 1.23 -5.70
N LYS A 96 -17.98 1.33 -6.73
CA LYS A 96 -19.25 2.07 -6.65
C LYS A 96 -20.14 1.56 -5.52
N TYR A 97 -20.32 0.24 -5.45
CA TYR A 97 -21.06 -0.44 -4.39
C TYR A 97 -20.08 -1.14 -3.45
N SER A 98 -20.36 -1.14 -2.15
CA SER A 98 -19.55 -1.90 -1.20
C SER A 98 -19.69 -3.39 -1.49
N MET A 99 -18.60 -4.05 -1.88
CA MET A 99 -18.61 -5.49 -2.14
C MET A 99 -17.77 -6.21 -1.09
N PRO A 100 -18.35 -7.21 -0.38
CA PRO A 100 -17.56 -8.19 0.36
C PRO A 100 -16.54 -8.83 -0.59
N GLY A 101 -15.31 -9.10 -0.11
CA GLY A 101 -14.29 -9.80 -0.89
C GLY A 101 -13.38 -8.95 -1.78
N MET A 102 -13.54 -7.62 -1.83
CA MET A 102 -12.54 -6.73 -2.43
C MET A 102 -11.22 -6.76 -1.65
N MET A 103 -10.10 -6.50 -2.35
CA MET A 103 -8.75 -6.48 -1.79
C MET A 103 -8.65 -5.71 -0.47
N ASP A 104 -8.03 -6.35 0.53
CA ASP A 104 -7.68 -5.76 1.83
C ASP A 104 -6.81 -4.49 1.65
N THR A 105 -6.82 -3.60 2.63
CA THR A 105 -5.99 -2.38 2.63
C THR A 105 -4.51 -2.72 2.81
N VAL A 106 -3.63 -2.09 2.02
CA VAL A 106 -2.17 -2.11 2.23
C VAL A 106 -1.77 -0.78 2.86
N LEU A 107 -1.21 -0.83 4.07
CA LEU A 107 -0.64 0.35 4.75
C LEU A 107 0.89 0.36 4.62
N ASN A 108 1.49 1.52 4.87
CA ASN A 108 2.95 1.72 4.91
C ASN A 108 3.66 1.37 3.59
N LEU A 109 2.98 1.50 2.44
CA LEU A 109 3.62 1.32 1.14
C LEU A 109 4.65 2.44 0.94
N GLY A 110 5.84 2.05 0.50
CA GLY A 110 7.04 2.89 0.45
C GLY A 110 8.09 2.52 1.49
N MET A 111 7.77 1.62 2.42
CA MET A 111 8.76 1.06 3.34
C MET A 111 9.77 0.19 2.58
N ASN A 112 11.04 0.35 2.91
CA ASN A 112 12.17 -0.42 2.42
C ASN A 112 13.26 -0.40 3.50
N ASP A 113 14.37 -1.11 3.29
CA ASP A 113 15.42 -1.24 4.32
C ASP A 113 15.97 0.12 4.79
N GLN A 114 16.20 1.05 3.85
CA GLN A 114 16.71 2.39 4.14
C GLN A 114 15.66 3.26 4.85
N VAL A 115 14.41 3.21 4.38
CA VAL A 115 13.28 3.96 4.95
C VAL A 115 12.95 3.48 6.36
N ALA A 116 13.08 2.18 6.66
CA ALA A 116 12.90 1.66 8.02
C ALA A 116 13.93 2.25 8.99
N GLU A 117 15.21 2.27 8.63
CA GLU A 117 16.26 2.92 9.42
C GLU A 117 16.02 4.43 9.57
N GLY A 118 15.59 5.07 8.49
CA GLY A 118 15.19 6.47 8.46
C GLY A 118 14.07 6.79 9.45
N LEU A 119 13.00 6.00 9.40
CA LEU A 119 11.84 6.13 10.25
C LEU A 119 12.18 5.88 11.74
N ALA A 120 13.07 4.94 12.02
CA ALA A 120 13.58 4.69 13.36
C ALA A 120 14.27 5.93 13.94
N ARG A 121 15.15 6.57 13.15
CA ARG A 121 15.85 7.81 13.55
C ARG A 121 14.88 8.98 13.74
N LEU A 122 13.97 9.19 12.80
CA LEU A 122 13.02 10.32 12.85
C LEU A 122 12.06 10.26 14.02
N THR A 123 11.63 9.07 14.40
CA THR A 123 10.66 8.87 15.48
C THR A 123 11.31 8.66 16.84
N GLY A 124 12.64 8.43 16.89
CA GLY A 124 13.32 7.96 18.09
C GLY A 124 12.79 6.62 18.61
N ASN A 125 12.10 5.85 17.74
CA ASN A 125 11.41 4.63 18.12
C ASN A 125 11.70 3.52 17.09
N GLU A 126 12.82 2.85 17.33
CA GLU A 126 13.29 1.76 16.49
C GLU A 126 12.27 0.60 16.43
N ARG A 127 11.67 0.25 17.57
CA ARG A 127 10.66 -0.80 17.65
C ARG A 127 9.47 -0.50 16.73
N PHE A 128 8.99 0.75 16.71
CA PHE A 128 7.89 1.18 15.85
C PHE A 128 8.24 1.02 14.36
N ALA A 129 9.44 1.44 13.94
CA ALA A 129 9.85 1.37 12.54
C ALA A 129 9.92 -0.07 12.01
N TRP A 130 10.53 -0.99 12.77
CA TRP A 130 10.62 -2.40 12.37
C TRP A 130 9.29 -3.13 12.49
N ASP A 131 8.43 -2.79 13.46
CA ASP A 131 7.07 -3.31 13.53
C ASP A 131 6.22 -2.85 12.34
N ALA A 132 6.35 -1.58 11.95
CA ALA A 132 5.70 -1.05 10.75
C ALA A 132 6.19 -1.76 9.48
N TYR A 133 7.49 -2.06 9.40
CA TYR A 133 8.07 -2.74 8.24
C TYR A 133 7.65 -4.20 8.15
N ARG A 134 7.72 -4.99 9.22
CA ARG A 134 7.28 -6.39 9.20
C ARG A 134 5.78 -6.50 8.88
N ARG A 135 4.95 -5.60 9.41
CA ARG A 135 3.51 -5.54 9.07
C ARG A 135 3.31 -5.21 7.60
N PHE A 136 4.08 -4.28 7.04
CA PHE A 136 4.04 -3.98 5.61
C PHE A 136 4.40 -5.21 4.77
N LEU A 137 5.51 -5.88 5.07
CA LEU A 137 5.92 -7.10 4.35
C LEU A 137 4.84 -8.19 4.39
N GLN A 138 4.22 -8.39 5.56
CA GLN A 138 3.11 -9.34 5.71
C GLN A 138 1.88 -8.94 4.88
N MET A 139 1.45 -7.67 4.96
CA MET A 139 0.30 -7.16 4.20
C MET A 139 0.58 -7.20 2.69
N PHE A 140 1.73 -6.70 2.25
CA PHE A 140 2.13 -6.67 0.85
C PHE A 140 2.30 -8.10 0.30
N GLY A 141 3.00 -8.96 1.03
CA GLY A 141 3.18 -10.37 0.67
C GLY A 141 1.86 -11.11 0.54
N LYS A 142 0.94 -10.93 1.50
CA LYS A 142 -0.38 -11.56 1.47
C LYS A 142 -1.26 -11.02 0.34
N ILE A 143 -1.41 -9.70 0.28
CA ILE A 143 -2.46 -9.04 -0.48
C ILE A 143 -1.99 -8.77 -1.92
N VAL A 144 -0.74 -8.30 -2.10
CA VAL A 144 -0.20 -7.93 -3.41
C VAL A 144 0.46 -9.13 -4.10
N LEU A 145 1.26 -9.91 -3.37
CA LEU A 145 2.00 -11.04 -3.94
C LEU A 145 1.25 -12.38 -3.86
N GLY A 146 0.13 -12.43 -3.12
CA GLY A 146 -0.72 -13.62 -3.00
C GLY A 146 -0.10 -14.77 -2.19
N ILE A 147 0.84 -14.47 -1.28
CA ILE A 147 1.44 -15.45 -0.38
C ILE A 147 0.43 -15.77 0.74
N LYS A 148 0.33 -17.04 1.17
CA LYS A 148 -0.56 -17.43 2.26
C LYS A 148 -0.15 -16.72 3.57
N GLY A 149 -1.10 -16.01 4.19
CA GLY A 149 -0.87 -15.25 5.42
C GLY A 149 -0.37 -16.12 6.59
N GLU A 150 -0.80 -17.38 6.66
CA GLU A 150 -0.37 -18.38 7.65
C GLU A 150 1.16 -18.53 7.69
N LYS A 151 1.85 -18.44 6.54
CA LYS A 151 3.32 -18.57 6.50
C LYS A 151 4.04 -17.43 7.24
N PHE A 152 3.49 -16.22 7.19
CA PHE A 152 4.02 -15.08 7.95
C PHE A 152 3.72 -15.25 9.44
N GLU A 153 2.53 -15.74 9.78
CA GLU A 153 2.12 -15.98 11.16
C GLU A 153 2.99 -17.06 11.82
N GLU A 154 3.25 -18.17 11.13
CA GLU A 154 4.13 -19.24 11.59
C GLU A 154 5.53 -18.75 11.93
N ILE A 155 6.11 -17.90 11.07
CA ILE A 155 7.43 -17.29 11.30
C ILE A 155 7.40 -16.42 12.56
N PHE A 156 6.38 -15.57 12.68
CA PHE A 156 6.27 -14.63 13.79
C PHE A 156 6.01 -15.33 15.14
N GLU A 157 5.11 -16.31 15.16
CA GLU A 157 4.85 -17.16 16.34
C GLU A 157 6.05 -18.02 16.72
N ARG A 158 6.83 -18.50 15.75
CA ARG A 158 8.11 -19.15 16.05
C ARG A 158 9.07 -18.18 16.74
N LYS A 159 9.26 -16.96 16.22
CA LYS A 159 10.15 -15.97 16.84
C LYS A 159 9.73 -15.64 18.28
N LYS A 160 8.42 -15.47 18.53
CA LYS A 160 7.90 -15.24 19.89
C LYS A 160 8.25 -16.38 20.85
N ARG A 161 8.07 -17.63 20.41
CA ARG A 161 8.44 -18.82 21.22
C ARG A 161 9.93 -18.92 21.49
N GLU A 162 10.77 -18.60 20.50
CA GLU A 162 12.24 -18.62 20.63
C GLU A 162 12.75 -17.68 21.75
N VAL A 163 12.10 -16.53 21.92
CA VAL A 163 12.50 -15.52 22.93
C VAL A 163 11.62 -15.54 24.19
N GLY A 164 10.67 -16.47 24.30
CA GLY A 164 9.77 -16.58 25.44
C GLY A 164 8.78 -15.40 25.59
N ALA A 165 8.50 -14.68 24.50
CA ALA A 165 7.53 -13.57 24.48
C ALA A 165 6.09 -14.08 24.70
N LYS A 166 5.32 -13.41 25.55
CA LYS A 166 3.90 -13.72 25.82
C LYS A 166 2.97 -12.90 24.94
N SER A 167 3.45 -11.76 24.45
CA SER A 167 2.72 -10.86 23.56
C SER A 167 3.63 -10.33 22.45
N ASP A 168 3.04 -9.85 21.36
CA ASP A 168 3.76 -9.15 20.29
C ASP A 168 4.54 -7.93 20.79
N LEU A 169 4.08 -7.30 21.88
CA LEU A 169 4.70 -6.11 22.46
C LEU A 169 6.05 -6.44 23.11
N ASP A 170 6.25 -7.70 23.51
CA ASP A 170 7.45 -8.17 24.19
C ASP A 170 8.63 -8.34 23.21
N LEU A 171 8.38 -8.30 21.89
CA LEU A 171 9.44 -8.31 20.89
C LEU A 171 10.11 -6.94 20.80
N GLY A 172 11.43 -6.93 21.00
CA GLY A 172 12.27 -5.76 20.87
C GLY A 172 12.69 -5.47 19.41
N PRO A 173 13.44 -4.38 19.20
CA PRO A 173 13.90 -4.00 17.87
C PRO A 173 14.74 -5.07 17.16
N ALA A 174 15.63 -5.76 17.89
CA ALA A 174 16.49 -6.79 17.33
C ALA A 174 15.68 -8.00 16.82
N GLU A 175 14.68 -8.43 17.58
CA GLU A 175 13.80 -9.52 17.19
C GLU A 175 12.94 -9.14 15.98
N LEU A 176 12.42 -7.91 15.95
CA LEU A 176 11.62 -7.41 14.82
C LEU A 176 12.45 -7.27 13.54
N ARG A 177 13.72 -6.84 13.63
CA ARG A 177 14.67 -6.85 12.50
C ARG A 177 14.87 -8.28 11.98
N ALA A 178 15.06 -9.26 12.86
CA ALA A 178 15.19 -10.65 12.46
C ALA A 178 13.91 -11.17 11.76
N VAL A 179 12.73 -10.82 12.25
CA VAL A 179 11.45 -11.16 11.59
C VAL A 179 11.36 -10.53 10.19
N VAL A 180 11.80 -9.28 10.03
CA VAL A 180 11.83 -8.61 8.71
C VAL A 180 12.70 -9.39 7.72
N GLU A 181 13.89 -9.82 8.12
CA GLU A 181 14.76 -10.63 7.25
C GLU A 181 14.13 -11.98 6.90
N GLU A 182 13.54 -12.67 7.87
CA GLU A 182 12.86 -13.94 7.65
C GLU A 182 11.62 -13.79 6.73
N PHE A 183 10.90 -12.67 6.83
CA PHE A 183 9.79 -12.34 5.92
C PHE A 183 10.29 -12.03 4.50
N LYS A 184 11.39 -11.30 4.34
CA LYS A 184 12.01 -11.07 3.03
C LYS A 184 12.48 -12.39 2.40
N GLU A 185 13.03 -13.31 3.19
CA GLU A 185 13.41 -14.64 2.72
C GLU A 185 12.19 -15.49 2.30
N LEU A 186 11.10 -15.44 3.07
CA LEU A 186 9.84 -16.07 2.68
C LEU A 186 9.34 -15.53 1.34
N ILE A 187 9.35 -14.20 1.16
CA ILE A 187 8.93 -13.55 -0.09
C ILE A 187 9.85 -13.99 -1.25
N ARG A 188 11.17 -13.96 -1.03
CA ARG A 188 12.19 -14.42 -1.98
C ARG A 188 11.89 -15.83 -2.50
N ARG A 189 11.65 -16.77 -1.58
CA ARG A 189 11.37 -18.17 -1.92
C ARG A 189 10.07 -18.36 -2.70
N GLU A 190 9.02 -17.60 -2.38
CA GLU A 190 7.69 -17.80 -2.97
C GLU A 190 7.46 -17.02 -4.26
N LYS A 191 8.08 -15.83 -4.38
CA LYS A 191 7.72 -14.81 -5.39
C LYS A 191 8.90 -14.04 -5.95
N GLY A 192 10.13 -14.32 -5.51
CA GLY A 192 11.33 -13.55 -5.84
C GLY A 192 11.57 -12.38 -4.89
N GLU A 193 12.62 -11.60 -5.16
CA GLU A 193 13.06 -10.52 -4.27
C GLU A 193 11.95 -9.54 -3.90
N PHE A 194 11.94 -9.11 -2.64
CA PHE A 194 11.04 -8.05 -2.21
C PHE A 194 11.41 -6.72 -2.92
N PRO A 195 10.46 -6.02 -3.57
CA PRO A 195 10.74 -4.79 -4.28
C PRO A 195 11.12 -3.65 -3.31
N GLN A 196 12.39 -3.21 -3.35
CA GLN A 196 12.88 -2.11 -2.52
C GLN A 196 12.52 -0.72 -3.08
N ASP A 197 12.25 -0.62 -4.40
CA ASP A 197 11.77 0.60 -5.05
C ASP A 197 10.29 0.87 -4.72
N PRO A 198 9.95 1.97 -4.03
CA PRO A 198 8.56 2.34 -3.71
C PRO A 198 7.64 2.49 -4.92
N LEU A 199 8.15 2.97 -6.06
CA LEU A 199 7.33 3.11 -7.27
C LEU A 199 6.97 1.75 -7.85
N HIS A 200 7.89 0.79 -7.82
CA HIS A 200 7.61 -0.58 -8.19
C HIS A 200 6.63 -1.26 -7.22
N GLN A 201 6.75 -1.01 -5.90
CA GLN A 201 5.75 -1.46 -4.91
C GLN A 201 4.36 -0.92 -5.25
N LEU A 202 4.26 0.37 -5.58
CA LEU A 202 3.00 1.02 -5.92
C LEU A 202 2.38 0.44 -7.20
N GLU A 203 3.18 0.20 -8.24
CA GLU A 203 2.73 -0.45 -9.47
C GLU A 203 2.13 -1.84 -9.21
N LEU A 204 2.82 -2.67 -8.43
CA LEU A 204 2.35 -4.00 -8.06
C LEU A 204 1.06 -3.94 -7.24
N ALA A 205 0.96 -2.98 -6.31
CA ALA A 205 -0.25 -2.78 -5.52
C ALA A 205 -1.45 -2.37 -6.40
N ILE A 206 -1.26 -1.48 -7.38
CA ILE A 206 -2.31 -1.08 -8.33
C ILE A 206 -2.76 -2.28 -9.16
N LYS A 207 -1.81 -3.07 -9.71
CA LYS A 207 -2.12 -4.31 -10.45
C LYS A 207 -2.93 -5.29 -9.59
N ALA A 208 -2.55 -5.48 -8.33
CA ALA A 208 -3.26 -6.36 -7.41
C ALA A 208 -4.68 -5.86 -7.10
N VAL A 209 -4.87 -4.55 -6.90
CA VAL A 209 -6.20 -3.96 -6.71
C VAL A 209 -7.06 -4.21 -7.94
N PHE A 210 -6.55 -3.92 -9.13
CA PHE A 210 -7.29 -4.15 -10.37
C PHE A 210 -7.60 -5.62 -10.59
N GLY A 211 -6.65 -6.54 -10.35
CA GLY A 211 -6.86 -7.98 -10.48
C GLY A 211 -7.83 -8.58 -9.47
N SER A 212 -8.02 -7.93 -8.31
CA SER A 212 -8.89 -8.44 -7.24
C SER A 212 -10.39 -8.37 -7.54
N TRP A 213 -10.80 -7.58 -8.55
CA TRP A 213 -12.21 -7.34 -8.85
C TRP A 213 -12.93 -8.57 -9.41
N ASN A 214 -12.21 -9.52 -10.00
CA ASN A 214 -12.76 -10.77 -10.57
C ASN A 214 -12.44 -12.00 -9.69
N ASN A 215 -12.13 -11.78 -8.40
CA ASN A 215 -11.90 -12.87 -7.45
C ASN A 215 -13.23 -13.56 -7.12
N PRO A 216 -13.30 -14.90 -7.03
CA PRO A 216 -14.52 -15.63 -6.66
C PRO A 216 -15.24 -15.16 -5.39
N ARG A 217 -14.57 -14.42 -4.50
CA ARG A 217 -15.19 -13.81 -3.30
C ARG A 217 -15.93 -12.49 -3.58
N ALA A 218 -15.70 -11.87 -4.73
CA ALA A 218 -16.21 -10.56 -5.13
C ALA A 218 -17.33 -10.65 -6.20
N VAL A 219 -17.65 -11.86 -6.68
CA VAL A 219 -18.69 -12.17 -7.68
C VAL A 219 -19.84 -12.91 -7.02
#